data_AF-A0A0A2W0V9-F1
#
_entry.id   AF-A0A0A2W0V9-F1
#
_cell.length_a   1.000
_cell.length_b   1.000
_cell.length_c   1.000
_cell.angle_alpha   90.00
_cell.angle_beta   90.00
_cell.angle_gamma   90.00
#
_symmetry.space_group_name_H-M   'P 1'
#
loop_
_entity.id
_entity.type
_entity.pdbx_description
1 polymer ?
#
loop_
_entity_poly.entity_id
_entity_poly.type
_entity_poly.pdbx_seq_one_letter_code
_entity_poly.pdbx_strand_id
1 'polypeptide(L)'
;MSGRWRDPAVAASSSDAGQSNKQQHHDERPAAASLVPAMSQSLRPYLQCVRSSLTAALTLSNFASQTAERHNVPEIEAQSSPEVLLTPLTVARNENERVLIEPSINSIRISIKIKQADEIEHILVHKFTRFLTQRAESFFILRRKPIKVHMRYFGRPPGAGGAVG
;
A
#
# COMPACT_ATOMS: atom_id res chain seq x y z
N MET A 1 10.45 -85.56 25.05
CA MET A 1 9.55 -85.67 23.88
C MET A 1 10.23 -84.90 22.75
N SER A 2 11.09 -85.55 21.94
CA SER A 2 10.76 -86.09 20.60
C SER A 2 10.04 -85.03 19.75
N GLY A 3 10.48 -84.60 18.58
CA GLY A 3 11.46 -85.12 17.63
C GLY A 3 11.20 -84.39 16.31
N ARG A 4 12.28 -84.16 15.58
CA ARG A 4 12.37 -83.50 14.26
C ARG A 4 11.69 -84.36 13.16
N TRP A 5 10.87 -83.75 12.31
CA TRP A 5 10.40 -84.29 11.01
C TRP A 5 10.37 -83.10 10.02
N ARG A 6 11.35 -82.95 9.12
CA ARG A 6 11.43 -83.43 7.72
C ARG A 6 10.28 -82.93 6.81
N ASP A 7 10.66 -82.02 5.90
CA ASP A 7 10.09 -81.65 4.58
C ASP A 7 9.77 -82.90 3.70
N PRO A 8 9.08 -82.87 2.51
CA PRO A 8 9.27 -81.86 1.45
C PRO A 8 8.18 -81.67 0.33
N ALA A 9 8.47 -80.69 -0.55
CA ALA A 9 8.17 -80.61 -2.00
C ALA A 9 6.69 -80.49 -2.44
N VAL A 10 6.32 -79.67 -3.44
CA VAL A 10 6.69 -79.78 -4.86
C VAL A 10 6.31 -78.50 -5.64
N ALA A 11 7.23 -78.08 -6.51
CA ALA A 11 7.13 -77.41 -7.84
C ALA A 11 6.17 -76.21 -8.05
N ALA A 12 6.68 -75.02 -8.41
CA ALA A 12 6.98 -74.53 -9.78
C ALA A 12 5.71 -74.45 -10.66
N SER A 13 5.37 -73.33 -11.30
CA SER A 13 6.08 -72.68 -12.40
C SER A 13 5.34 -71.36 -12.75
N SER A 14 6.01 -70.20 -12.82
CA SER A 14 6.48 -69.51 -14.03
C SER A 14 5.44 -68.76 -14.88
N SER A 15 5.86 -67.56 -15.31
CA SER A 15 5.53 -66.79 -16.53
C SER A 15 4.10 -66.23 -16.65
N ASP A 16 3.91 -64.91 -16.53
CA ASP A 16 4.15 -63.85 -17.53
C ASP A 16 2.97 -63.68 -18.50
N ALA A 17 2.49 -62.43 -18.61
CA ALA A 17 1.77 -61.82 -19.73
C ALA A 17 0.86 -60.68 -19.21
N GLY A 18 1.21 -59.44 -19.57
CA GLY A 18 0.41 -58.26 -19.28
C GLY A 18 -0.93 -58.22 -20.01
N GLN A 19 -1.79 -57.31 -19.59
CA GLN A 19 -2.71 -56.59 -20.46
C GLN A 19 -3.28 -55.35 -19.78
N SER A 20 -3.49 -54.36 -20.64
CA SER A 20 -3.78 -52.95 -20.42
C SER A 20 -5.24 -52.62 -20.10
N ASN A 21 -5.40 -51.44 -19.50
CA ASN A 21 -6.50 -50.47 -19.66
C ASN A 21 -7.79 -50.67 -18.85
N LYS A 22 -8.07 -49.68 -17.98
CA LYS A 22 -9.39 -49.03 -17.88
C LYS A 22 -9.22 -47.65 -17.23
N GLN A 23 -9.53 -46.61 -18.00
CA GLN A 23 -9.80 -45.26 -17.52
C GLN A 23 -10.73 -45.26 -16.31
N GLN A 24 -10.36 -44.50 -15.27
CA GLN A 24 -11.33 -43.88 -14.39
C GLN A 24 -11.04 -42.37 -14.36
N HIS A 25 -11.96 -41.64 -15.01
CA HIS A 25 -12.15 -40.21 -14.91
C HIS A 25 -12.41 -39.84 -13.45
N HIS A 26 -11.50 -39.07 -12.84
CA HIS A 26 -11.86 -38.18 -11.74
C HIS A 26 -11.73 -36.75 -12.26
N ASP A 27 -12.89 -36.09 -12.36
CA ASP A 27 -13.06 -34.66 -12.60
C ASP A 27 -12.34 -33.85 -11.51
N GLU A 28 -11.03 -33.63 -11.66
CA GLU A 28 -10.39 -32.48 -11.02
C GLU A 28 -10.64 -31.25 -11.88
N ARG A 29 -11.78 -30.59 -11.61
CA ARG A 29 -12.01 -29.22 -12.05
C ARG A 29 -10.79 -28.40 -11.61
N PRO A 30 -10.01 -27.78 -12.52
CA PRO A 30 -9.02 -26.81 -12.08
C PRO A 30 -9.79 -25.69 -11.40
N ALA A 31 -9.49 -25.46 -10.12
CA ALA A 31 -9.99 -24.32 -9.37
C ALA A 31 -9.82 -23.09 -10.25
N ALA A 32 -10.92 -22.41 -10.55
CA ALA A 32 -10.94 -21.20 -11.36
C ALA A 32 -9.96 -20.21 -10.72
N ALA A 33 -8.74 -20.15 -11.26
CA ALA A 33 -7.75 -19.17 -10.89
C ALA A 33 -8.43 -17.82 -11.06
N SER A 34 -8.65 -17.12 -9.94
CA SER A 34 -9.47 -15.93 -9.96
C SER A 34 -8.83 -14.94 -10.94
N LEU A 35 -9.50 -14.69 -12.07
CA LEU A 35 -9.08 -13.73 -13.11
C LEU A 35 -9.29 -12.29 -12.62
N VAL A 36 -9.00 -12.04 -11.34
CA VAL A 36 -8.99 -10.70 -10.78
C VAL A 36 -7.61 -10.15 -11.11
N PRO A 37 -7.52 -9.09 -11.94
CA PRO A 37 -6.23 -8.55 -12.36
C PRO A 37 -5.39 -8.26 -11.11
N ALA A 38 -4.12 -8.68 -11.09
CA ALA A 38 -3.22 -8.66 -9.92
C ALA A 38 -3.15 -7.29 -9.21
N MET A 39 -3.48 -6.20 -9.91
CA MET A 39 -3.68 -4.86 -9.35
C MET A 39 -4.74 -4.83 -8.24
N SER A 40 -5.91 -5.47 -8.39
CA SER A 40 -6.97 -5.42 -7.37
C SER A 40 -6.57 -6.04 -6.03
N GLN A 41 -5.57 -6.94 -6.01
CA GLN A 41 -5.08 -7.56 -4.77
C GLN A 41 -4.29 -6.59 -3.87
N SER A 42 -3.63 -5.58 -4.45
CA SER A 42 -2.83 -4.62 -3.68
C SER A 42 -3.58 -3.36 -3.26
N LEU A 43 -4.76 -3.08 -3.82
CA LEU A 43 -5.54 -1.88 -3.49
C LEU A 43 -6.08 -1.93 -2.06
N ARG A 44 -6.68 -3.05 -1.66
CA ARG A 44 -7.23 -3.23 -0.31
C ARG A 44 -6.17 -3.03 0.79
N PRO A 45 -5.00 -3.71 0.76
CA PRO A 45 -3.97 -3.49 1.78
C PRO A 45 -3.38 -2.08 1.75
N TYR A 46 -3.25 -1.45 0.57
CA TYR A 46 -2.83 -0.06 0.46
C TYR A 46 -3.80 0.90 1.17
N LEU A 47 -5.10 0.80 0.88
CA LEU A 47 -6.12 1.64 1.52
C LEU A 47 -6.24 1.37 3.02
N GLN A 48 -6.05 0.14 3.46
CA GLN A 48 -6.01 -0.21 4.88
C GLN A 48 -4.80 0.45 5.57
N CYS A 49 -3.60 0.38 4.96
CA CYS A 49 -2.41 1.04 5.48
C CYS A 49 -2.59 2.56 5.55
N VAL A 50 -3.13 3.19 4.51
CA VAL A 50 -3.44 4.63 4.50
C VAL A 50 -4.42 4.98 5.63
N ARG A 51 -5.49 4.19 5.79
CA ARG A 51 -6.47 4.40 6.86
C ARG A 51 -5.84 4.32 8.25
N SER A 52 -5.13 3.24 8.56
CA SER A 52 -4.46 3.07 9.85
C SER A 52 -3.45 4.17 10.13
N SER A 53 -2.70 4.59 9.10
CA SER A 53 -1.73 5.68 9.20
C SER A 53 -2.41 7.02 9.49
N LEU A 54 -3.51 7.32 8.83
CA LEU A 54 -4.29 8.53 9.08
C LEU A 54 -4.96 8.51 10.46
N THR A 55 -5.48 7.37 10.90
CA THR A 55 -6.03 7.23 12.27
C THR A 55 -4.97 7.53 13.31
N ALA A 56 -3.74 7.05 13.13
CA ALA A 56 -2.64 7.36 14.03
C ALA A 56 -2.18 8.83 13.93
N ALA A 57 -2.16 9.41 12.74
CA ALA A 57 -1.74 10.79 12.55
C ALA A 57 -2.78 11.81 13.06
N LEU A 58 -4.08 11.50 12.98
CA LEU A 58 -5.22 12.37 13.36
C LEU A 58 -5.41 12.54 14.87
N THR A 59 -4.39 12.27 15.68
CA THR A 59 -4.37 12.55 17.13
C THR A 59 -3.94 14.00 17.39
N LEU A 60 -4.74 14.94 16.88
CA LEU A 60 -4.46 16.38 16.98
C LEU A 60 -4.84 16.95 18.34
N SER A 61 -4.07 17.94 18.79
CA SER A 61 -4.33 18.70 20.00
C SER A 61 -4.23 20.19 19.72
N ASN A 62 -4.99 21.00 20.46
CA ASN A 62 -4.90 22.44 20.31
C ASN A 62 -3.51 22.93 20.77
N PHE A 63 -2.84 23.71 19.92
CA PHE A 63 -1.50 24.23 20.19
C PHE A 63 -1.42 25.68 19.70
N ALA A 64 -1.09 26.61 20.61
CA ALA A 64 -0.94 28.01 20.28
C ALA A 64 0.41 28.25 19.58
N SER A 65 0.44 29.21 18.65
CA SER A 65 1.69 29.56 17.98
C SER A 65 2.72 30.08 18.97
N GLN A 66 3.95 29.54 18.89
CA GLN A 66 5.06 29.99 19.75
C GLN A 66 5.69 31.30 19.26
N THR A 67 5.56 31.62 17.98
CA THR A 67 6.18 32.80 17.36
C THR A 67 5.25 34.00 17.29
N ALA A 68 3.93 33.77 17.21
CA ALA A 68 2.94 34.83 17.08
C ALA A 68 2.00 34.81 18.29
N GLU A 69 2.07 35.85 19.12
CA GLU A 69 1.23 35.97 20.32
C GLU A 69 -0.26 35.93 19.94
N ARG A 70 -1.07 35.18 20.69
CA ARG A 70 -2.54 35.07 20.52
C ARG A 70 -3.00 34.54 19.17
N HIS A 71 -2.12 33.88 18.41
CA HIS A 71 -2.48 33.22 17.15
C HIS A 71 -2.50 31.69 17.30
N ASN A 72 -3.42 31.07 16.58
CA ASN A 72 -3.45 29.62 16.39
C ASN A 72 -3.36 29.37 14.89
N VAL A 73 -2.21 28.84 14.48
CA VAL A 73 -1.92 28.56 13.07
C VAL A 73 -1.64 27.07 12.93
N PRO A 74 -1.98 26.46 11.78
CA PRO A 74 -1.59 25.09 11.51
C PRO A 74 -0.06 25.01 11.44
N GLU A 75 0.57 24.37 12.43
CA GLU A 75 2.03 24.30 12.55
C GLU A 75 2.68 23.65 11.34
N ILE A 76 1.99 22.70 10.67
CA ILE A 76 2.50 22.07 9.45
C ILE A 76 2.64 23.03 8.26
N GLU A 77 1.88 24.13 8.25
CA GLU A 77 1.96 25.17 7.22
C GLU A 77 2.90 26.31 7.63
N ALA A 78 2.97 26.63 8.93
CA ALA A 78 3.86 27.67 9.44
C ALA A 78 5.33 27.23 9.45
N GLN A 79 5.60 25.97 9.81
CA GLN A 79 6.94 25.39 9.95
C GLN A 79 7.91 26.21 10.82
N SER A 80 7.40 27.04 11.72
CA SER A 80 8.18 27.89 12.63
C SER A 80 8.78 27.10 13.79
N SER A 81 8.10 26.03 14.21
CA SER A 81 8.35 25.29 15.43
C SER A 81 8.70 23.83 15.05
N PRO A 82 9.97 23.50 14.76
CA PRO A 82 10.34 22.18 14.24
C PRO A 82 10.05 21.04 15.21
N GLU A 83 10.03 21.29 16.52
CA GLU A 83 9.79 20.31 17.58
C GLU A 83 8.36 19.78 17.63
N VAL A 84 7.40 20.50 17.04
CA VAL A 84 6.00 20.06 16.92
C VAL A 84 5.67 19.48 15.54
N LEU A 85 6.65 19.44 14.64
CA LEU A 85 6.53 18.75 13.36
C LEU A 85 6.91 17.27 13.54
N LEU A 86 6.03 16.38 13.09
CA LEU A 86 6.28 14.94 13.14
C LEU A 86 6.95 14.48 11.85
N THR A 87 7.50 13.27 11.89
CA THR A 87 8.15 12.69 10.72
C THR A 87 7.12 12.44 9.61
N PRO A 88 7.33 12.97 8.39
CA PRO A 88 6.44 12.69 7.26
C PRO A 88 6.40 11.20 6.94
N LEU A 89 5.22 10.66 6.64
CA LEU A 89 5.02 9.27 6.23
C LEU A 89 4.59 9.22 4.77
N THR A 90 5.19 8.31 4.00
CA THR A 90 4.74 7.99 2.64
C THR A 90 4.21 6.57 2.58
N VAL A 91 2.97 6.41 2.12
CA VAL A 91 2.39 5.11 1.78
C VAL A 91 2.25 5.06 0.27
N ALA A 92 2.89 4.10 -0.39
CA ALA A 92 2.87 3.96 -1.84
C ALA A 92 2.41 2.56 -2.25
N ARG A 93 1.52 2.49 -3.24
CA ARG A 93 1.15 1.23 -3.89
C ARG A 93 2.03 0.97 -5.11
N ASN A 94 2.39 2.03 -5.81
CA ASN A 94 3.32 2.05 -6.93
C ASN A 94 3.92 3.47 -7.08
N GLU A 95 4.81 3.69 -8.04
CA GLU A 95 5.44 4.99 -8.28
C GLU A 95 4.43 6.11 -8.63
N ASN A 96 3.27 5.73 -9.16
CA ASN A 96 2.23 6.62 -9.66
C ASN A 96 1.03 6.79 -8.71
N GLU A 97 0.98 6.02 -7.62
CA GLU A 97 -0.12 6.02 -6.66
C GLU A 97 0.44 5.95 -5.23
N ARG A 98 0.30 7.07 -4.52
CA ARG A 98 0.89 7.24 -3.19
C ARG A 98 0.20 8.36 -2.41
N VAL A 99 0.28 8.28 -1.08
CA VAL A 99 -0.13 9.33 -0.16
C VAL A 99 1.07 9.76 0.67
N LEU A 100 1.34 11.06 0.70
CA LEU A 100 2.24 11.69 1.65
C LEU A 100 1.40 12.29 2.78
N ILE A 101 1.74 11.91 4.01
CA ILE A 101 1.12 12.37 5.24
C ILE A 101 2.19 13.15 6.00
N GLU A 102 1.94 14.42 6.26
CA GLU A 102 2.82 15.33 6.98
C GLU A 102 2.09 15.77 8.25
N PRO A 103 2.33 15.12 9.40
CA PRO A 103 1.63 15.42 10.62
C PRO A 103 2.37 16.47 11.47
N SER A 104 1.61 17.18 12.28
CA SER A 104 2.11 18.06 13.36
C SER A 104 1.17 17.94 14.57
N ILE A 105 1.48 18.65 15.65
CA ILE A 105 0.69 18.62 16.88
C ILE A 105 -0.78 19.05 16.72
N ASN A 106 -1.07 20.06 15.88
CA ASN A 106 -2.40 20.68 15.76
C ASN A 106 -3.01 20.60 14.36
N SER A 107 -2.26 20.11 13.38
CA SER A 107 -2.69 20.06 11.98
C SER A 107 -1.97 18.98 11.19
N ILE A 108 -2.57 18.52 10.10
CA ILE A 108 -1.99 17.51 9.21
C ILE A 108 -2.18 17.98 7.79
N ARG A 109 -1.15 17.75 6.99
CA ARG A 109 -1.22 17.93 5.54
C ARG A 109 -1.17 16.57 4.85
N ILE A 110 -2.14 16.34 3.97
CA ILE A 110 -2.26 15.10 3.21
C ILE A 110 -2.15 15.44 1.72
N SER A 111 -1.22 14.77 1.03
CA SER A 111 -1.04 14.92 -0.42
C SER A 111 -1.21 13.57 -1.10
N ILE A 112 -2.13 13.50 -2.07
CA ILE A 112 -2.50 12.26 -2.77
C ILE A 112 -2.05 12.35 -4.22
N LYS A 113 -1.23 11.40 -4.68
CA LYS A 113 -0.97 11.18 -6.11
C LYS A 113 -1.92 10.10 -6.61
N ILE A 114 -2.71 10.46 -7.61
CA ILE A 114 -3.66 9.57 -8.27
C ILE A 114 -2.98 9.01 -9.52
N LYS A 115 -3.12 7.71 -9.77
CA LYS A 115 -2.63 7.07 -10.99
C LYS A 115 -3.32 7.70 -12.21
N GLN A 116 -2.55 8.03 -13.24
CA GLN A 116 -3.01 8.55 -14.52
C GLN A 116 -2.41 7.66 -15.60
N ALA A 117 -3.25 6.88 -16.30
CA ALA A 117 -2.83 5.98 -17.35
C ALA A 117 -2.62 6.72 -18.69
N ASP A 118 -3.49 7.69 -18.98
CA ASP A 118 -3.56 8.38 -20.26
C ASP A 118 -3.67 9.91 -20.12
N GLU A 119 -3.46 10.63 -21.22
CA GLU A 119 -3.61 12.09 -21.29
C GLU A 119 -5.03 12.55 -20.93
N ILE A 120 -6.05 11.77 -21.32
CA ILE A 120 -7.45 12.06 -20.97
C ILE A 120 -7.62 12.02 -19.45
N GLU A 121 -7.11 11.00 -18.77
CA GLU A 121 -7.17 10.92 -17.31
C GLU A 121 -6.39 12.05 -16.64
N HIS A 122 -5.25 12.45 -17.20
CA HIS A 122 -4.50 13.60 -16.72
C HIS A 122 -5.35 14.89 -16.75
N ILE A 123 -6.03 15.15 -17.87
CA ILE A 123 -6.94 16.30 -18.02
C ILE A 123 -8.12 16.20 -17.06
N LEU A 124 -8.72 15.00 -16.92
CA LEU A 124 -9.86 14.77 -16.03
C LEU A 124 -9.48 15.03 -14.57
N VAL A 125 -8.37 14.47 -14.09
CA VAL A 125 -7.87 14.70 -12.73
C VAL A 125 -7.56 16.17 -12.51
N HIS A 126 -6.93 16.85 -13.47
CA HIS A 126 -6.63 18.28 -13.37
C HIS A 126 -7.91 19.13 -13.27
N LYS A 127 -8.91 18.89 -14.14
CA LYS A 127 -10.19 19.61 -14.12
C LYS A 127 -10.99 19.32 -12.86
N PHE A 128 -11.05 18.05 -12.43
CA PHE A 128 -11.77 17.63 -11.23
C PHE A 128 -11.15 18.21 -9.97
N THR A 129 -9.82 18.15 -9.84
CA THR A 129 -9.11 18.76 -8.71
C THR A 129 -9.34 20.28 -8.68
N ARG A 130 -9.24 20.96 -9.83
CA ARG A 130 -9.53 22.39 -9.95
C ARG A 130 -10.96 22.72 -9.50
N PHE A 131 -11.94 21.92 -9.94
CA PHE A 131 -13.34 22.08 -9.54
C PHE A 131 -13.54 21.93 -8.02
N LEU A 132 -12.89 20.96 -7.38
CA LEU A 132 -12.95 20.77 -5.93
C LEU A 132 -12.30 21.94 -5.18
N THR A 133 -11.14 22.41 -5.62
CA THR A 133 -10.44 23.54 -4.98
C THR A 133 -11.22 24.86 -5.07
N GLN A 134 -12.01 25.07 -6.13
CA GLN A 134 -12.90 26.23 -6.25
C GLN A 134 -14.03 26.22 -5.21
N ARG A 135 -14.38 25.06 -4.65
CA ARG A 135 -15.40 24.89 -3.60
C ARG A 135 -14.80 24.61 -2.23
N ALA A 136 -13.51 24.87 -2.04
CA ALA A 136 -12.82 24.67 -0.77
C ALA A 136 -13.40 25.51 0.38
N GLU A 137 -14.19 26.56 0.09
CA GLU A 137 -14.92 27.31 1.13
C GLU A 137 -16.03 26.47 1.78
N SER A 138 -16.75 25.67 1.00
CA SER A 138 -17.75 24.74 1.51
C SER A 138 -17.11 23.45 2.06
N PHE A 139 -15.93 23.09 1.55
CA PHE A 139 -15.19 21.90 1.96
C PHE A 139 -13.90 22.31 2.69
N PHE A 140 -14.06 22.73 3.95
CA PHE A 140 -13.04 23.41 4.76
C PHE A 140 -11.74 22.62 5.02
N ILE A 141 -11.69 21.33 4.67
CA ILE A 141 -10.47 20.50 4.76
C ILE A 141 -9.63 20.53 3.47
N LEU A 142 -10.16 21.07 2.37
CA LEU A 142 -9.42 21.19 1.12
C LEU A 142 -8.58 22.47 1.10
N ARG A 143 -7.37 22.33 0.55
CA ARG A 143 -6.51 23.49 0.30
C ARG A 143 -6.90 24.17 -0.99
N ARG A 144 -6.94 25.50 -0.96
CA ARG A 144 -7.21 26.34 -2.13
C ARG A 144 -6.12 26.26 -3.21
N LYS A 145 -4.89 25.98 -2.81
CA LYS A 145 -3.75 25.76 -3.70
C LYS A 145 -3.07 24.43 -3.36
N PRO A 146 -2.87 23.53 -4.32
CA PRO A 146 -2.08 22.33 -4.09
C PRO A 146 -0.61 22.72 -3.83
N ILE A 147 0.06 22.01 -2.93
CA ILE A 147 1.51 22.15 -2.75
C ILE A 147 2.23 21.37 -3.85
N LYS A 148 3.35 21.93 -4.33
CA LYS A 148 4.33 21.17 -5.12
C LYS A 148 4.94 20.09 -4.23
N VAL A 149 4.40 18.88 -4.30
CA VAL A 149 4.90 17.74 -3.53
C VAL A 149 6.25 17.31 -4.11
N HIS A 150 7.35 17.87 -3.58
CA HIS A 150 8.66 17.25 -3.75
C HIS A 150 8.69 16.03 -2.86
N MET A 151 8.37 14.88 -3.44
CA MET A 151 8.44 13.62 -2.73
C MET A 151 9.89 13.34 -2.37
N ARG A 152 10.28 13.70 -1.14
CA ARG A 152 11.55 13.27 -0.58
C ARG A 152 11.40 11.79 -0.27
N TYR A 153 12.08 10.95 -1.03
CA TYR A 153 12.40 9.62 -0.55
C TYR A 153 13.13 9.80 0.79
N PHE A 154 12.67 9.10 1.82
CA PHE A 154 13.34 9.05 3.12
C PHE A 154 14.84 8.85 2.89
N GLY A 155 15.67 9.78 3.39
CA GLY A 155 17.12 9.63 3.38
C GLY A 155 17.95 10.85 2.99
N ARG A 156 17.37 11.94 2.43
CA ARG A 156 18.14 13.16 2.16
C ARG A 156 17.80 14.29 3.15
N PRO A 157 18.65 14.58 4.15
CA PRO A 157 18.47 15.76 4.97
C PRO A 157 18.53 17.03 4.11
N PRO A 158 17.73 18.06 4.43
CA PRO A 158 17.83 19.36 3.78
C PRO A 158 19.18 19.98 4.18
N GLY A 159 20.16 19.94 3.27
CA GLY A 159 21.50 20.50 3.51
C GLY A 159 22.63 19.78 2.78
N ALA A 160 22.43 18.55 2.30
CA ALA A 160 23.47 17.80 1.57
C ALA A 160 23.46 18.09 0.04
N GLY A 161 23.28 19.35 -0.35
CA GLY A 161 23.43 19.81 -1.73
C GLY A 161 24.80 20.44 -1.90
N GLY A 162 25.73 19.71 -2.51
CA GLY A 162 27.10 20.13 -2.72
C GLY A 162 27.22 21.45 -3.48
N ALA A 163 28.25 22.20 -3.09
CA ALA A 163 28.89 23.17 -3.94
C ALA A 163 29.29 22.48 -5.25
N VAL A 164 28.67 22.90 -6.34
CA VAL A 164 29.22 22.81 -7.68
C VAL A 164 29.07 24.21 -8.27
N GLY A 165 30.21 24.89 -8.29
CA GLY A 165 30.46 26.24 -8.75
C GLY A 165 31.93 26.52 -8.53
#